data_AF-A0A5C3KMN1-F1
#
_entry.id   AF-A0A5C3KMN1-F1
#
_cell.length_a   1.000
_cell.length_b   1.000
_cell.length_c   1.000
_cell.angle_alpha   90.00
_cell.angle_beta   90.00
_cell.angle_gamma   90.00
#
_symmetry.space_group_name_H-M   'P 1'
#
loop_
_entity.id
_entity.type
_entity.pdbx_description
1 polymer ?
#
loop_
_entity_poly.entity_id
_entity_poly.type
_entity_poly.pdbx_seq_one_letter_code
_entity_poly.pdbx_strand_id
1 'polypeptide(L)'
;MYFSRQIYNYQPNRNFVRSIVVSEKQVRLLQFDRSGAKHSDLFNFHRQPVRFVRLVLGLTSDDPRLVGFDNSISWEVYKDTKDVHGKITTVDAKGDQITYDIVGDRPSFHRRSLIGRATNTWDVTGPNGEEYIVKDSWRTTGRSSEPDLLEAAKGVVGVAQMVAWEDICKVSDFRDLQEGEQLTDRTKCRITLERYGRQIEHFQSASQALWALHDAISAHKELFKAGVLHRDISKNNILLGRPDAEPGWRGVLIDMDMSIFVDLAKRDNAADFRTGTRMFQSISVLTSFNSKVSMAQDFYDDVESFFYVLCYLLFVYESKGKQYRILPTP
;
A
#
# COMPACT_ATOMS: atom_id res chain seq x y z
N MET A 1 -17.75 -11.76 -7.46
CA MET A 1 -16.88 -11.05 -6.49
C MET A 1 -15.78 -11.96 -5.92
N TYR A 2 -16.08 -13.18 -5.45
CA TYR A 2 -15.06 -14.12 -4.92
C TYR A 2 -13.92 -14.40 -5.91
N PHE A 3 -14.22 -14.80 -7.14
CA PHE A 3 -13.21 -15.09 -8.17
C PHE A 3 -12.32 -13.88 -8.47
N SER A 4 -12.90 -12.69 -8.64
CA SER A 4 -12.14 -11.46 -8.90
C SER A 4 -11.18 -11.13 -7.76
N ARG A 5 -11.58 -11.38 -6.51
CA ARG A 5 -10.70 -11.21 -5.34
C ARG A 5 -9.52 -12.18 -5.38
N GLN A 6 -9.76 -13.44 -5.77
CA GLN A 6 -8.66 -14.41 -5.92
C GLN A 6 -7.71 -14.00 -7.04
N ILE A 7 -8.24 -13.54 -8.18
CA ILE A 7 -7.41 -13.03 -9.28
C ILE A 7 -6.48 -11.92 -8.81
N TYR A 8 -6.98 -10.91 -8.08
CA TYR A 8 -6.12 -9.87 -7.54
C TYR A 8 -5.08 -10.37 -6.52
N ASN A 9 -5.39 -11.41 -5.75
CA ASN A 9 -4.44 -11.99 -4.78
C ASN A 9 -3.30 -12.72 -5.48
N TYR A 10 -3.57 -13.41 -6.60
CA TYR A 10 -2.57 -14.17 -7.37
C TYR A 10 -1.89 -13.32 -8.45
N GLN A 11 -2.51 -12.23 -8.89
CA GLN A 11 -2.04 -11.34 -9.95
C GLN A 11 -2.09 -9.89 -9.45
N PRO A 12 -1.20 -9.53 -8.50
CA PRO A 12 -1.24 -8.24 -7.81
C PRO A 12 -0.92 -7.04 -8.70
N ASN A 13 -0.32 -7.26 -9.87
CA ASN A 13 -0.05 -6.25 -10.90
C ASN A 13 -1.25 -5.94 -11.81
N ARG A 14 -2.48 -6.37 -11.46
CA ARG A 14 -3.68 -5.99 -12.21
C ARG A 14 -4.23 -4.62 -11.79
N ASN A 15 -4.59 -3.83 -12.80
CA ASN A 15 -5.34 -2.57 -12.65
C ASN A 15 -6.84 -2.85 -12.58
N PHE A 16 -7.35 -3.75 -13.43
CA PHE A 16 -8.73 -4.21 -13.42
C PHE A 16 -8.83 -5.71 -13.74
N VAL A 17 -9.98 -6.30 -13.45
CA VAL A 17 -10.32 -7.69 -13.80
C VAL A 17 -11.63 -7.68 -14.57
N ARG A 18 -11.60 -8.16 -15.82
CA ARG A 18 -12.80 -8.40 -16.61
C ARG A 18 -13.19 -9.87 -16.54
N SER A 19 -14.48 -10.13 -16.38
CA SER A 19 -15.06 -11.47 -16.41
C SER A 19 -16.42 -11.44 -17.08
N ILE A 20 -16.92 -12.60 -17.49
CA ILE A 20 -18.24 -12.71 -18.13
C ILE A 20 -19.12 -13.66 -17.36
N VAL A 21 -20.41 -13.36 -17.38
CA VAL A 21 -21.44 -14.30 -16.94
C VAL A 21 -22.23 -14.70 -18.17
N VAL A 22 -22.26 -16.00 -18.43
CA VAL A 22 -22.91 -16.61 -19.60
C VAL A 22 -24.05 -17.48 -19.11
N SER A 23 -25.21 -17.35 -19.73
CA SER A 23 -26.35 -18.27 -19.62
C SER A 23 -26.56 -18.97 -20.97
N GLU A 24 -27.62 -19.78 -21.09
CA GLU A 24 -27.93 -20.51 -22.33
C GLU A 24 -27.97 -19.59 -23.57
N LYS A 25 -28.49 -18.37 -23.43
CA LYS A 25 -28.72 -17.46 -24.57
C LYS A 25 -28.12 -16.08 -24.40
N GLN A 26 -27.70 -15.72 -23.19
CA GLN A 26 -27.28 -14.36 -22.87
C GLN A 26 -25.90 -14.32 -22.25
N VAL A 27 -25.24 -13.19 -22.43
CA VAL A 27 -23.94 -12.90 -21.82
C VAL A 27 -23.92 -11.45 -21.36
N ARG A 28 -23.16 -11.18 -20.29
CA ARG A 28 -22.76 -9.83 -19.89
C ARG A 28 -21.30 -9.79 -19.48
N LEU A 29 -20.68 -8.64 -19.68
CA LEU A 29 -19.36 -8.32 -19.18
C LEU A 29 -19.46 -7.72 -17.78
N LEU A 30 -18.56 -8.12 -16.89
CA LEU A 30 -18.30 -7.48 -15.61
C LEU A 30 -16.86 -6.99 -15.60
N GLN A 31 -16.64 -5.78 -15.10
CA GLN A 31 -15.33 -5.21 -14.82
C GLN A 31 -15.26 -4.91 -13.32
N PHE A 32 -14.31 -5.52 -12.64
CA PHE A 32 -13.95 -5.21 -11.27
C PHE A 32 -12.69 -4.36 -11.29
N ASP A 33 -12.70 -3.27 -10.55
CA ASP A 33 -11.58 -2.36 -10.39
C ASP A 33 -11.55 -1.79 -8.98
N ARG A 34 -10.64 -0.83 -8.73
CA ARG A 34 -10.42 -0.30 -7.39
C ARG A 34 -11.52 0.65 -6.91
N SER A 35 -12.48 0.98 -7.77
CA SER A 35 -13.67 1.77 -7.45
C SER A 35 -14.95 0.94 -7.39
N GLY A 36 -14.89 -0.36 -7.70
CA GLY A 36 -16.02 -1.29 -7.54
C GLY A 36 -16.21 -2.20 -8.74
N ALA A 37 -17.45 -2.60 -8.96
CA ALA A 37 -17.82 -3.40 -10.11
C ALA A 37 -18.70 -2.56 -11.06
N LYS A 38 -18.41 -2.64 -12.36
CA LYS A 38 -19.25 -2.15 -13.45
C LYS A 38 -19.66 -3.34 -14.32
N HIS A 39 -20.82 -3.27 -14.94
CA HIS A 39 -21.30 -4.33 -15.82
C HIS A 39 -21.96 -3.78 -17.07
N SER A 40 -21.90 -4.55 -18.16
CA SER A 40 -22.74 -4.27 -19.33
C SER A 40 -24.17 -4.73 -19.09
N ASP A 41 -25.08 -4.28 -19.96
CA ASP A 41 -26.36 -4.95 -20.16
C ASP A 41 -26.16 -6.40 -20.62
N LEU A 42 -27.16 -7.22 -20.34
CA LEU A 42 -27.26 -8.56 -20.91
C LEU A 42 -27.59 -8.44 -22.40
N PHE A 43 -26.93 -9.23 -23.24
CA PHE A 43 -27.30 -9.34 -24.64
C PHE A 43 -27.36 -10.80 -25.09
N ASN A 44 -28.21 -11.07 -26.08
CA ASN A 44 -28.33 -12.40 -26.65
C ASN A 44 -27.21 -12.65 -27.66
N PHE A 45 -26.29 -13.56 -27.36
CA PHE A 45 -25.10 -13.78 -28.19
C PHE A 45 -25.42 -14.52 -29.51
N HIS A 46 -26.55 -15.23 -29.61
CA HIS A 46 -27.01 -15.78 -30.89
C HIS A 46 -27.53 -14.68 -31.84
N ARG A 47 -28.11 -13.61 -31.28
CA ARG A 47 -28.57 -12.45 -32.07
C ARG A 47 -27.44 -11.46 -32.37
N GLN A 48 -26.42 -11.39 -31.51
CA GLN A 48 -25.27 -10.49 -31.65
C GLN A 48 -23.93 -11.26 -31.57
N PRO A 49 -23.66 -12.21 -32.48
CA PRO A 49 -22.48 -13.09 -32.39
C PRO A 49 -21.16 -12.32 -32.53
N VAL A 50 -21.12 -11.30 -33.38
CA VAL A 50 -19.92 -10.44 -33.55
C VAL A 50 -19.54 -9.73 -32.25
N ARG A 51 -20.53 -9.27 -31.48
CA ARG A 51 -20.31 -8.64 -30.17
C ARG A 51 -19.74 -9.63 -29.16
N PHE A 52 -20.21 -10.88 -29.19
CA PHE A 52 -19.70 -11.94 -28.33
C PHE A 52 -18.25 -12.33 -28.70
N VAL A 53 -17.94 -12.51 -29.98
CA VAL A 53 -16.57 -12.80 -30.44
C VAL A 53 -15.61 -11.69 -30.02
N ARG A 54 -15.98 -10.41 -30.19
CA ARG A 54 -15.17 -9.26 -29.71
C ARG A 54 -14.90 -9.33 -28.21
N LEU A 55 -15.90 -9.72 -27.43
CA LEU A 55 -15.77 -9.85 -25.99
C LEU A 55 -14.83 -11.02 -25.60
N VAL A 56 -14.88 -12.15 -26.30
CA VAL A 56 -13.92 -13.25 -26.10
C VAL A 56 -12.50 -12.81 -26.46
N LEU A 57 -12.32 -12.21 -27.65
CA LEU A 57 -11.00 -11.73 -28.10
C LEU A 57 -10.40 -10.70 -27.12
N GLY A 58 -11.21 -9.80 -26.57
CA GLY A 58 -10.74 -8.83 -25.57
C GLY A 58 -10.32 -9.47 -24.25
N LEU A 59 -10.96 -10.58 -23.84
CA LEU A 59 -10.61 -11.31 -22.61
C LEU A 59 -9.39 -12.23 -22.80
N THR A 60 -9.14 -12.68 -24.02
CA THR A 60 -8.03 -13.58 -24.38
C THR A 60 -6.92 -12.85 -25.14
N SER A 61 -6.89 -11.52 -25.08
CA SER A 61 -5.89 -10.69 -25.74
C SER A 61 -4.50 -10.96 -25.16
N ASP A 62 -3.49 -10.94 -26.03
CA ASP A 62 -2.08 -10.95 -25.67
C ASP A 62 -1.58 -9.57 -25.19
N ASP A 63 -2.24 -8.48 -25.60
CA ASP A 63 -2.01 -7.15 -25.03
C ASP A 63 -2.35 -7.11 -23.53
N PRO A 64 -1.35 -6.96 -22.63
CA PRO A 64 -1.57 -6.96 -21.19
C PRO A 64 -2.53 -5.85 -20.73
N ARG A 65 -2.57 -4.72 -21.43
CA ARG A 65 -3.42 -3.57 -21.10
C ARG A 65 -4.89 -3.90 -21.29
N LEU A 66 -5.23 -4.64 -22.33
CA LEU A 66 -6.62 -5.01 -22.64
C LEU A 66 -7.21 -5.99 -21.62
N VAL A 67 -6.36 -6.89 -21.11
CA VAL A 67 -6.75 -7.84 -20.05
C VAL A 67 -6.56 -7.28 -18.65
N GLY A 68 -5.99 -6.08 -18.49
CA GLY A 68 -5.97 -5.32 -17.24
C GLY A 68 -4.72 -5.47 -16.38
N PHE A 69 -3.59 -5.88 -16.96
CA PHE A 69 -2.28 -5.84 -16.32
C PHE A 69 -1.63 -4.46 -16.43
N ASP A 70 -0.84 -4.13 -15.42
CA ASP A 70 0.17 -3.09 -15.47
C ASP A 70 1.35 -3.57 -16.33
N ASN A 71 1.58 -2.90 -17.46
CA ASN A 71 2.60 -3.25 -18.44
C ASN A 71 4.02 -2.84 -18.03
N SER A 72 4.17 -2.05 -16.97
CA SER A 72 5.48 -1.72 -16.40
C SER A 72 6.05 -2.85 -15.52
N ILE A 73 5.23 -3.86 -15.18
CA ILE A 73 5.65 -5.06 -14.44
C ILE A 73 5.58 -6.27 -15.38
N SER A 74 6.72 -6.93 -15.58
CA SER A 74 6.83 -8.11 -16.44
C SER A 74 7.48 -9.28 -15.71
N TRP A 75 7.14 -10.49 -16.12
CA TRP A 75 7.74 -11.72 -15.62
C TRP A 75 8.34 -12.50 -16.79
N GLU A 76 9.63 -12.80 -16.70
CA GLU A 76 10.34 -13.69 -17.61
C GLU A 76 10.33 -15.10 -16.99
N VAL A 77 9.87 -16.09 -17.76
CA VAL A 77 9.85 -17.51 -17.34
C VAL A 77 11.00 -18.21 -18.04
N TYR A 78 11.93 -18.76 -17.27
CA TYR A 78 13.06 -19.49 -17.85
C TYR A 78 12.61 -20.88 -18.31
N LYS A 79 12.84 -21.16 -19.59
CA LYS A 79 12.48 -22.45 -20.21
C LYS A 79 13.09 -23.60 -19.40
N ASP A 80 12.30 -24.66 -19.23
CA ASP A 80 12.68 -25.90 -18.53
C ASP A 80 12.93 -25.75 -17.01
N THR A 81 12.57 -24.61 -16.42
CA THR A 81 12.60 -24.39 -14.97
C THR A 81 11.24 -23.92 -14.45
N LYS A 82 11.08 -23.89 -13.12
CA LYS A 82 9.97 -23.19 -12.46
C LYS A 82 10.35 -21.75 -12.07
N ASP A 83 11.53 -21.30 -12.46
CA ASP A 83 12.07 -20.03 -12.02
C ASP A 83 11.49 -18.90 -12.86
N VAL A 84 11.07 -17.85 -12.16
CA VAL A 84 10.54 -16.63 -12.76
C VAL A 84 11.38 -15.45 -12.32
N HIS A 85 11.62 -14.53 -13.24
CA HIS A 85 12.34 -13.29 -12.99
C HIS A 85 11.42 -12.11 -13.24
N GLY A 86 11.09 -11.36 -12.19
CA GLY A 86 10.24 -10.19 -12.27
C GLY A 86 11.05 -8.94 -12.55
N LYS A 87 10.52 -8.04 -13.37
CA LYS A 87 11.06 -6.69 -13.57
C LYS A 87 9.96 -5.66 -13.35
N ILE A 88 10.34 -4.51 -12.83
CA ILE A 88 9.45 -3.36 -12.63
C ILE A 88 10.14 -2.11 -13.17
N THR A 89 9.49 -1.45 -14.12
CA THR A 89 9.93 -0.17 -14.67
C THR A 89 9.19 0.96 -13.98
N THR A 90 9.93 2.00 -13.63
CA THR A 90 9.44 3.21 -12.95
C THR A 90 10.28 4.41 -13.41
N VAL A 91 10.04 5.58 -12.85
CA VAL A 91 10.91 6.76 -13.02
C VAL A 91 11.95 6.91 -11.91
N ASP A 92 13.10 7.53 -12.24
CA ASP A 92 14.09 8.00 -11.29
C ASP A 92 13.76 9.43 -10.79
N ALA A 93 14.64 10.02 -9.97
CA ALA A 93 14.46 11.37 -9.43
C ALA A 93 14.45 12.49 -10.49
N LYS A 94 14.93 12.23 -11.71
CA LYS A 94 14.92 13.16 -12.86
C LYS A 94 13.70 12.94 -13.77
N GLY A 95 12.94 11.88 -13.55
CA GLY A 95 11.83 11.46 -14.41
C GLY A 95 12.26 10.53 -15.55
N ASP A 96 13.52 10.09 -15.57
CA ASP A 96 14.02 9.15 -16.58
C ASP A 96 13.57 7.72 -16.22
N GLN A 97 13.29 6.89 -17.22
CA GLN A 97 12.88 5.51 -16.98
C GLN A 97 14.04 4.69 -16.41
N ILE A 98 13.74 3.92 -15.37
CA ILE A 98 14.64 2.96 -14.74
C ILE A 98 13.91 1.64 -14.49
N THR A 99 14.61 0.53 -14.71
CA THR A 99 14.09 -0.82 -14.47
C THR A 99 14.84 -1.46 -13.31
N TYR A 100 14.07 -2.02 -12.38
CA TYR A 100 14.57 -2.80 -11.26
C TYR A 100 14.21 -4.27 -11.41
N ASP A 101 15.06 -5.14 -10.89
CA ASP A 101 14.77 -6.57 -10.75
C ASP A 101 13.97 -6.80 -9.47
N ILE A 102 12.85 -7.53 -9.56
CA ILE A 102 12.00 -7.87 -8.41
C ILE A 102 12.67 -9.00 -7.64
N VAL A 103 12.81 -8.82 -6.33
CA VAL A 103 13.31 -9.86 -5.42
C VAL A 103 12.18 -10.84 -5.12
N GLY A 104 12.28 -12.05 -5.68
CA GLY A 104 11.32 -13.13 -5.51
C GLY A 104 10.21 -13.16 -6.57
N ASP A 105 9.17 -13.95 -6.32
CA ASP A 105 8.08 -14.25 -7.27
C ASP A 105 6.77 -13.51 -6.98
N ARG A 106 6.76 -12.62 -5.97
CA ARG A 106 5.56 -11.93 -5.48
C ARG A 106 5.91 -10.67 -4.68
N PRO A 107 4.94 -9.77 -4.43
CA PRO A 107 5.13 -8.64 -3.54
C PRO A 107 5.55 -9.09 -2.13
N SER A 108 6.47 -8.36 -1.52
CA SER A 108 6.85 -8.52 -0.12
C SER A 108 5.71 -8.14 0.84
N PHE A 109 4.81 -7.28 0.38
CA PHE A 109 3.55 -6.98 1.05
C PHE A 109 2.40 -6.81 0.04
N HIS A 110 1.23 -7.35 0.37
CA HIS A 110 0.03 -7.28 -0.48
C HIS A 110 -1.26 -7.18 0.35
N ARG A 111 -2.02 -6.10 0.13
CA ARG A 111 -3.38 -5.94 0.69
C ARG A 111 -4.41 -6.66 -0.18
N ARG A 112 -5.12 -7.64 0.41
CA ARG A 112 -6.18 -8.44 -0.24
C ARG A 112 -7.54 -7.74 -0.41
N SER A 113 -7.57 -6.41 -0.30
CA SER A 113 -8.79 -5.60 -0.47
C SER A 113 -9.11 -5.45 -1.96
N LEU A 114 -10.36 -5.68 -2.34
CA LEU A 114 -10.79 -5.52 -3.74
C LEU A 114 -10.81 -4.04 -4.16
N ILE A 115 -11.41 -3.21 -3.31
CA ILE A 115 -11.65 -1.77 -3.49
C ILE A 115 -10.78 -1.01 -2.49
N GLY A 116 -10.39 0.21 -2.83
CA GLY A 116 -9.60 1.07 -1.96
C GLY A 116 -8.12 1.07 -2.35
N ARG A 117 -7.24 1.20 -1.34
CA ARG A 117 -5.79 1.41 -1.53
C ARG A 117 -5.08 0.28 -2.25
N ALA A 118 -5.46 -0.97 -1.96
CA ALA A 118 -4.89 -2.16 -2.59
C ALA A 118 -3.34 -2.12 -2.67
N THR A 119 -2.70 -1.73 -1.56
CA THR A 119 -1.25 -1.53 -1.49
C THR A 119 -0.48 -2.81 -1.81
N ASN A 120 0.47 -2.70 -2.73
CA ASN A 120 1.50 -3.71 -3.01
C ASN A 120 2.87 -3.11 -2.76
N THR A 121 3.77 -3.89 -2.18
CA THR A 121 5.16 -3.50 -1.97
C THR A 121 6.05 -4.56 -2.58
N TRP A 122 7.01 -4.14 -3.39
CA TRP A 122 7.96 -4.99 -4.08
C TRP A 122 9.36 -4.69 -3.52
N ASP A 123 10.05 -5.71 -3.00
CA ASP A 123 11.49 -5.62 -2.77
C ASP A 123 12.17 -5.68 -4.15
N VAL A 124 13.08 -4.75 -4.44
CA VAL A 124 13.72 -4.67 -5.76
C VAL A 124 15.21 -4.37 -5.67
N THR A 125 15.97 -4.79 -6.68
CA THR A 125 17.39 -4.51 -6.84
C THR A 125 17.61 -3.65 -8.09
N GLY A 126 18.39 -2.57 -7.93
CA GLY A 126 18.77 -1.65 -9.00
C GLY A 126 19.91 -2.16 -9.87
N PRO A 127 20.18 -1.48 -11.00
CA PRO A 127 21.22 -1.91 -11.95
C PRO A 127 22.62 -2.04 -11.36
N ASN A 128 22.95 -1.31 -10.28
CA ASN A 128 24.26 -1.39 -9.62
C ASN A 128 24.21 -2.17 -8.30
N GLY A 129 23.14 -2.94 -8.06
CA GLY A 129 22.97 -3.77 -6.86
C GLY A 129 22.35 -3.04 -5.67
N GLU A 130 21.88 -1.81 -5.82
CA GLU A 130 21.21 -1.06 -4.76
C GLU A 130 19.84 -1.67 -4.43
N GLU A 131 19.48 -1.74 -3.16
CA GLU A 131 18.18 -2.28 -2.73
C GLU A 131 17.16 -1.17 -2.48
N TYR A 132 15.97 -1.34 -3.06
CA TYR A 132 14.85 -0.42 -2.91
C TYR A 132 13.54 -1.15 -2.60
N ILE A 133 12.55 -0.35 -2.23
CA ILE A 133 11.15 -0.75 -2.17
C ILE A 133 10.39 0.00 -3.25
N VAL A 134 9.62 -0.71 -4.08
CA VAL A 134 8.62 -0.07 -4.95
C VAL A 134 7.23 -0.33 -4.36
N LYS A 135 6.51 0.74 -4.02
CA LYS A 135 5.16 0.70 -3.43
C LYS A 135 4.13 1.17 -4.47
N ASP A 136 3.18 0.30 -4.79
CA ASP A 136 1.98 0.65 -5.56
C ASP A 136 0.80 0.86 -4.61
N SER A 137 0.06 1.96 -4.76
CA SER A 137 -1.18 2.19 -4.02
C SER A 137 -2.21 2.97 -4.84
N TRP A 138 -3.49 2.82 -4.49
CA TRP A 138 -4.59 3.53 -5.15
C TRP A 138 -5.16 4.60 -4.24
N ARG A 139 -5.04 5.86 -4.66
CA ARG A 139 -5.57 7.02 -3.93
C ARG A 139 -6.86 7.52 -4.57
N THR A 140 -7.81 7.96 -3.75
CA THR A 140 -8.97 8.70 -4.26
C THR A 140 -8.48 10.04 -4.79
N THR A 141 -8.92 10.42 -5.99
CA THR A 141 -8.55 11.71 -6.60
C THR A 141 -8.97 12.88 -5.69
N GLY A 142 -8.10 13.88 -5.50
CA GLY A 142 -8.41 15.10 -4.74
C GLY A 142 -8.01 15.10 -3.25
N ARG A 143 -7.28 14.09 -2.75
CA ARG A 143 -6.64 14.12 -1.41
C ARG A 143 -5.13 14.38 -1.52
N SER A 144 -4.54 14.94 -0.46
CA SER A 144 -3.07 15.00 -0.28
C SER A 144 -2.48 13.61 -0.49
N SER A 145 -1.42 13.54 -1.28
CA SER A 145 -0.85 12.26 -1.68
C SER A 145 0.29 11.85 -0.74
N GLU A 146 0.51 10.54 -0.58
CA GLU A 146 1.66 10.02 0.16
C GLU A 146 3.00 10.60 -0.35
N PRO A 147 3.22 10.76 -1.68
CA PRO A 147 4.38 11.47 -2.19
C PRO A 147 4.57 12.89 -1.65
N ASP A 148 3.50 13.68 -1.51
CA ASP A 148 3.60 15.04 -0.98
C ASP A 148 4.08 15.04 0.49
N LEU A 149 3.57 14.09 1.27
CA LEU A 149 3.93 13.90 2.69
C LEU A 149 5.37 13.41 2.83
N LEU A 150 5.80 12.50 1.95
CA LEU A 150 7.18 12.02 1.90
C LEU A 150 8.17 13.09 1.42
N GLU A 151 7.76 13.97 0.49
CA GLU A 151 8.59 15.10 0.08
C GLU A 151 8.80 16.09 1.24
N ALA A 152 7.76 16.35 2.04
CA ALA A 152 7.90 17.16 3.26
C ALA A 152 8.77 16.50 4.33
N ALA A 153 8.84 15.15 4.34
CA ALA A 153 9.67 14.37 5.26
C ALA A 153 11.11 14.12 4.74
N LYS A 154 11.47 14.68 3.57
CA LYS A 154 12.77 14.48 2.96
C LYS A 154 13.89 15.03 3.84
N GLY A 155 14.89 14.19 4.09
CA GLY A 155 16.01 14.49 5.00
C GLY A 155 15.69 14.39 6.48
N VAL A 156 14.45 14.06 6.87
CA VAL A 156 14.11 13.81 8.29
C VAL A 156 14.73 12.49 8.74
N VAL A 157 15.61 12.57 9.73
CA VAL A 157 16.32 11.40 10.29
C VAL A 157 15.32 10.41 10.90
N GLY A 158 15.47 9.13 10.55
CA GLY A 158 14.62 8.06 11.07
C GLY A 158 13.23 7.99 10.42
N VAL A 159 13.01 8.69 9.29
CA VAL A 159 11.81 8.55 8.45
C VAL A 159 12.21 8.00 7.09
N ALA A 160 11.39 7.14 6.49
CA ALA A 160 11.66 6.59 5.17
C ALA A 160 11.80 7.67 4.10
N GLN A 161 12.83 7.49 3.26
CA GLN A 161 13.16 8.43 2.20
C GLN A 161 12.62 7.96 0.85
N MET A 162 11.94 8.87 0.16
CA MET A 162 11.44 8.70 -1.20
C MET A 162 12.52 9.08 -2.22
N VAL A 163 12.75 8.19 -3.18
CA VAL A 163 13.67 8.39 -4.30
C VAL A 163 12.95 9.05 -5.47
N ALA A 164 11.78 8.50 -5.85
CA ALA A 164 10.99 8.95 -6.99
C ALA A 164 9.55 8.46 -6.85
N TRP A 165 8.64 9.04 -7.63
CA TRP A 165 7.25 8.59 -7.71
C TRP A 165 6.60 8.99 -9.04
N GLU A 166 5.51 8.31 -9.39
CA GLU A 166 4.69 8.63 -10.56
C GLU A 166 3.23 8.18 -10.38
N ASP A 167 2.30 8.84 -11.07
CA ASP A 167 0.94 8.34 -11.25
C ASP A 167 0.88 7.48 -12.52
N ILE A 168 0.45 6.21 -12.40
CA ILE A 168 0.50 5.21 -13.47
C ILE A 168 -0.77 5.24 -14.34
N CYS A 169 -1.95 5.23 -13.70
CA CYS A 169 -3.24 5.20 -14.39
C CYS A 169 -4.38 5.58 -13.44
N LYS A 170 -5.55 5.91 -13.99
CA LYS A 170 -6.80 6.16 -13.28
C LYS A 170 -7.85 5.09 -13.59
N VAL A 171 -8.81 4.94 -12.69
CA VAL A 171 -9.96 4.05 -12.95
C VAL A 171 -10.79 4.54 -14.14
N SER A 172 -10.90 5.86 -14.28
CA SER A 172 -11.53 6.50 -15.45
C SER A 172 -10.88 6.15 -16.78
N ASP A 173 -9.57 5.84 -16.83
CA ASP A 173 -8.87 5.49 -18.08
C ASP A 173 -9.37 4.19 -18.73
N PHE A 174 -9.99 3.31 -17.94
CA PHE A 174 -10.50 2.02 -18.41
C PHE A 174 -11.99 1.81 -18.11
N ARG A 175 -12.72 2.86 -17.75
CA ARG A 175 -14.19 2.88 -17.65
C ARG A 175 -14.78 3.79 -18.72
N ASP A 176 -15.73 3.26 -19.47
CA ASP A 176 -16.59 4.06 -20.34
C ASP A 176 -17.69 4.69 -19.48
N LEU A 177 -17.51 5.94 -19.02
CA LEU A 177 -18.45 6.63 -18.11
C LEU A 177 -19.63 7.21 -18.89
N GLN A 178 -20.86 6.85 -18.48
CA GLN A 178 -22.05 7.46 -19.05
C GLN A 178 -22.39 8.79 -18.38
N GLU A 179 -23.13 9.66 -19.07
CA GLU A 179 -23.60 10.93 -18.54
C GLU A 179 -24.42 10.72 -17.24
N GLY A 180 -24.04 11.41 -16.16
CA GLY A 180 -24.67 11.27 -14.84
C GLY A 180 -24.16 10.11 -13.97
N GLU A 181 -23.25 9.27 -14.47
CA GLU A 181 -22.66 8.18 -13.67
C GLU A 181 -21.66 8.71 -12.64
N GLN A 182 -21.91 8.44 -11.35
CA GLN A 182 -20.97 8.79 -10.28
C GLN A 182 -19.87 7.73 -10.16
N LEU A 183 -18.63 8.13 -10.43
CA LEU A 183 -17.43 7.32 -10.19
C LEU A 183 -16.63 7.93 -9.03
N THR A 184 -16.37 7.14 -7.99
CA THR A 184 -15.29 7.44 -7.05
C THR A 184 -13.97 7.17 -7.75
N ASP A 185 -13.44 8.13 -8.50
CA ASP A 185 -12.24 7.91 -9.29
C ASP A 185 -11.01 7.73 -8.39
N ARG A 186 -10.11 6.86 -8.84
CA ARG A 186 -8.88 6.53 -8.11
C ARG A 186 -7.71 6.52 -9.07
N THR A 187 -6.61 7.11 -8.62
CA THR A 187 -5.33 7.13 -9.34
C THR A 187 -4.40 6.12 -8.68
N LYS A 188 -3.76 5.27 -9.48
CA LYS A 188 -2.68 4.39 -9.05
C LYS A 188 -1.39 5.22 -9.00
N CYS A 189 -0.78 5.28 -7.83
CA CYS A 189 0.51 5.89 -7.59
C CYS A 189 1.56 4.80 -7.37
N ARG A 190 2.76 5.01 -7.90
CA ARG A 190 3.96 4.20 -7.65
C ARG A 190 5.01 5.07 -6.98
N ILE A 191 5.61 4.57 -5.91
CA ILE A 191 6.65 5.27 -5.14
C ILE A 191 7.85 4.35 -4.99
N THR A 192 9.04 4.84 -5.31
CA THR A 192 10.32 4.18 -5.03
C THR A 192 10.89 4.74 -3.73
N LEU A 193 11.10 3.87 -2.75
CA LEU A 193 11.59 4.18 -1.40
C LEU A 193 12.93 3.48 -1.17
N GLU A 194 13.78 4.08 -0.34
CA GLU A 194 14.96 3.39 0.18
C GLU A 194 14.59 2.12 0.97
N ARG A 195 15.42 1.08 0.86
CA ARG A 195 15.26 -0.14 1.67
C ARG A 195 15.85 0.05 3.07
N TYR A 196 15.10 -0.32 4.11
CA TYR A 196 15.58 -0.41 5.49
C TYR A 196 15.53 -1.86 6.00
N GLY A 197 15.65 -2.09 7.30
CA GLY A 197 15.54 -3.43 7.89
C GLY A 197 14.12 -4.01 7.86
N ARG A 198 13.91 -5.04 8.68
CA ARG A 198 12.60 -5.69 8.86
C ARG A 198 11.74 -4.91 9.86
N GLN A 199 10.44 -5.23 9.93
CA GLN A 199 9.55 -4.68 10.95
C GLN A 199 10.11 -4.91 12.36
N ILE A 200 9.86 -3.97 13.28
CA ILE A 200 10.45 -3.94 14.63
C ILE A 200 10.25 -5.25 15.40
N GLU A 201 9.19 -6.00 15.13
CA GLU A 201 8.91 -7.32 15.73
C GLU A 201 9.99 -8.38 15.45
N HIS A 202 10.84 -8.18 14.45
CA HIS A 202 11.94 -9.07 14.08
C HIS A 202 13.26 -8.73 14.78
N PHE A 203 13.19 -7.97 15.88
CA PHE A 203 14.36 -7.63 16.69
C PHE A 203 15.08 -8.90 17.20
N GLN A 204 16.38 -8.80 17.44
CA GLN A 204 17.22 -9.91 17.93
C GLN A 204 17.64 -9.73 19.38
N SER A 205 17.46 -8.52 19.94
CA SER A 205 17.70 -8.22 21.35
C SER A 205 16.77 -7.11 21.84
N ALA A 206 16.47 -7.12 23.14
CA ALA A 206 15.70 -6.06 23.79
C ALA A 206 16.34 -4.67 23.56
N SER A 207 17.67 -4.59 23.60
CA SER A 207 18.39 -3.35 23.29
C SER A 207 18.12 -2.86 21.87
N GLN A 208 18.14 -3.75 20.87
CA GLN A 208 17.82 -3.38 19.49
C GLN A 208 16.39 -2.84 19.36
N ALA A 209 15.41 -3.50 19.99
CA ALA A 209 14.02 -3.03 19.99
C ALA A 209 13.87 -1.66 20.66
N LEU A 210 14.52 -1.45 21.81
CA LEU A 210 14.46 -0.18 22.54
C LEU A 210 15.14 0.96 21.79
N TRP A 211 16.30 0.72 21.16
CA TRP A 211 16.95 1.73 20.33
C TRP A 211 16.16 2.06 19.08
N ALA A 212 15.56 1.07 18.42
CA ALA A 212 14.69 1.30 17.29
C ALA A 212 13.45 2.12 17.69
N LEU A 213 12.81 1.78 18.82
CA LEU A 213 11.65 2.53 19.30
C LEU A 213 12.02 3.97 19.70
N HIS A 214 13.16 4.16 20.36
CA HIS A 214 13.69 5.48 20.71
C HIS A 214 13.90 6.36 19.48
N ASP A 215 14.56 5.81 18.45
CA ASP A 215 14.85 6.53 17.22
C ASP A 215 13.55 6.82 16.44
N ALA A 216 12.58 5.89 16.42
CA ALA A 216 11.27 6.11 15.82
C ALA A 216 10.45 7.22 16.51
N ILE A 217 10.50 7.31 17.84
CA ILE A 217 9.86 8.42 18.59
C ILE A 217 10.56 9.75 18.27
N SER A 218 11.89 9.74 18.16
CA SER A 218 12.66 10.92 17.77
C SER A 218 12.32 11.36 16.35
N ALA A 219 12.22 10.41 15.42
CA ALA A 219 11.80 10.65 14.04
C ALA A 219 10.38 11.22 13.96
N HIS A 220 9.44 10.70 14.74
CA HIS A 220 8.07 11.23 14.83
C HIS A 220 8.05 12.71 15.25
N LYS A 221 8.86 13.08 16.24
CA LYS A 221 8.99 14.47 16.68
C LYS A 221 9.52 15.37 15.56
N GLU A 222 10.54 14.95 14.83
CA GLU A 222 11.11 15.74 13.74
C GLU A 222 10.15 15.80 12.53
N LEU A 223 9.43 14.71 12.24
CA LEU A 223 8.36 14.68 11.24
C LEU A 223 7.24 15.68 11.58
N PHE A 224 6.82 15.73 12.85
CA PHE A 224 5.82 16.69 13.31
C PHE A 224 6.29 18.14 13.15
N LYS A 225 7.57 18.43 13.42
CA LYS A 225 8.15 19.75 13.15
C LYS A 225 8.19 20.10 11.67
N ALA A 226 8.31 19.11 10.78
CA ALA A 226 8.18 19.27 9.35
C ALA A 226 6.71 19.48 8.89
N GLY A 227 5.76 19.57 9.83
CA GLY A 227 4.36 19.83 9.54
C GLY A 227 3.56 18.58 9.16
N VAL A 228 4.04 17.39 9.50
CA VAL A 228 3.38 16.12 9.18
C VAL A 228 3.04 15.34 10.45
N LEU A 229 1.77 14.95 10.61
CA LEU A 229 1.32 14.04 11.68
C LEU A 229 1.08 12.64 11.12
N HIS A 230 1.65 11.61 11.76
CA HIS A 230 1.70 10.26 11.19
C HIS A 230 0.35 9.53 11.24
N ARG A 231 -0.34 9.55 12.40
CA ARG A 231 -1.68 8.99 12.64
C ARG A 231 -1.87 7.47 12.54
N ASP A 232 -0.83 6.70 12.22
CA ASP A 232 -0.89 5.23 12.13
C ASP A 232 0.40 4.59 12.65
N ILE A 233 0.85 5.05 13.82
CA ILE A 233 1.96 4.41 14.52
C ILE A 233 1.53 3.00 14.93
N SER A 234 2.28 2.00 14.47
CA SER A 234 2.07 0.60 14.81
C SER A 234 3.37 -0.19 14.63
N LYS A 235 3.42 -1.41 15.18
CA LYS A 235 4.56 -2.31 14.98
C LYS A 235 4.88 -2.60 13.49
N ASN A 236 3.89 -2.45 12.60
CA ASN A 236 4.07 -2.73 11.17
C ASN A 236 4.72 -1.55 10.44
N ASN A 237 4.64 -0.36 11.03
CA ASN A 237 5.08 0.92 10.44
C ASN A 237 6.38 1.43 11.08
N ILE A 238 7.01 0.62 11.95
CA ILE A 238 8.35 0.86 12.51
C ILE A 238 9.25 -0.26 12.00
N LEU A 239 10.25 0.10 11.20
CA LEU A 239 11.30 -0.81 10.75
C LEU A 239 12.53 -0.69 11.63
N LEU A 240 13.29 -1.78 11.74
CA LEU A 240 14.66 -1.74 12.21
C LEU A 240 15.55 -1.04 11.17
N GLY A 241 16.60 -0.38 11.64
CA GLY A 241 17.65 0.16 10.80
C GLY A 241 18.37 -0.92 9.99
N ARG A 242 19.17 -0.48 9.02
CA ARG A 242 20.15 -1.34 8.35
C ARG A 242 21.16 -1.88 9.37
N PRO A 243 21.87 -2.99 9.06
CA PRO A 243 23.05 -3.38 9.86
C PRO A 243 23.97 -2.17 10.05
N ASP A 244 24.45 -2.00 11.28
CA ASP A 244 25.34 -0.89 11.68
C ASP A 244 24.76 0.52 11.49
N ALA A 245 23.42 0.66 11.49
CA ALA A 245 22.77 1.96 11.42
C ALA A 245 23.21 2.87 12.58
N GLU A 246 23.62 4.10 12.21
CA GLU A 246 23.97 5.15 13.15
C GLU A 246 22.79 5.54 14.06
N PRO A 247 23.06 6.12 15.25
CA PRO A 247 22.02 6.69 16.09
C PRO A 247 21.10 7.65 15.32
N GLY A 248 19.79 7.45 15.44
CA GLY A 248 18.77 8.15 14.66
C GLY A 248 18.21 7.32 13.51
N TRP A 249 18.93 6.30 13.03
CA TRP A 249 18.50 5.40 11.95
C TRP A 249 18.28 3.95 12.41
N ARG A 250 18.39 3.65 13.71
CA ARG A 250 18.20 2.28 14.24
C ARG A 250 16.72 1.87 14.24
N GLY A 251 15.83 2.84 14.19
CA GLY A 251 14.41 2.66 13.91
C GLY A 251 13.95 3.66 12.86
N VAL A 252 13.15 3.20 11.92
CA VAL A 252 12.69 4.00 10.78
C VAL A 252 11.17 3.93 10.67
N LEU A 253 10.52 5.10 10.66
CA LEU A 253 9.09 5.23 10.41
C LEU A 253 8.77 5.13 8.92
N ILE A 254 7.72 4.38 8.59
CA ILE A 254 7.25 4.15 7.23
C ILE A 254 5.73 4.33 7.13
N ASP A 255 5.22 4.35 5.90
CA ASP A 255 3.79 4.36 5.56
C ASP A 255 3.06 5.65 5.98
N MET A 256 3.14 6.66 5.10
CA MET A 256 2.48 7.96 5.31
C MET A 256 1.05 7.99 4.74
N ASP A 257 0.48 6.83 4.36
CA ASP A 257 -0.85 6.71 3.74
C ASP A 257 -1.98 7.35 4.58
N MET A 258 -1.83 7.35 5.91
CA MET A 258 -2.83 7.89 6.84
C MET A 258 -2.43 9.24 7.44
N SER A 259 -1.25 9.75 7.05
CA SER A 259 -0.70 10.99 7.59
C SER A 259 -1.40 12.21 7.00
N ILE A 260 -1.27 13.33 7.70
CA ILE A 260 -1.84 14.61 7.27
C ILE A 260 -0.81 15.71 7.43
N PHE A 261 -0.92 16.75 6.60
CA PHE A 261 -0.31 18.02 6.91
C PHE A 261 -1.03 18.64 8.10
N VAL A 262 -0.27 19.08 9.09
CA VAL A 262 -0.79 19.83 10.23
C VAL A 262 -0.56 21.31 10.03
N ASP A 263 -1.65 22.07 10.09
CA ASP A 263 -1.56 23.52 10.26
C ASP A 263 -1.31 23.78 11.74
N LEU A 264 -0.06 24.09 12.12
CA LEU A 264 0.28 24.39 13.52
C LEU A 264 -0.50 25.60 14.07
N ALA A 265 -1.06 26.46 13.20
CA ALA A 265 -1.91 27.57 13.59
C ALA A 265 -3.39 27.18 13.77
N LYS A 266 -3.85 26.05 13.22
CA LYS A 266 -5.23 25.57 13.29
C LYS A 266 -5.29 24.13 13.81
N ARG A 267 -5.74 23.96 15.05
CA ARG A 267 -5.93 22.64 15.69
C ARG A 267 -7.19 21.90 15.20
N ASP A 268 -7.44 21.88 13.90
CA ASP A 268 -8.65 21.29 13.30
C ASP A 268 -8.34 19.98 12.55
N ASN A 269 -7.71 19.04 13.26
CA ASN A 269 -7.32 17.74 12.73
C ASN A 269 -8.35 16.68 13.11
N ALA A 270 -9.51 16.66 12.45
CA ALA A 270 -10.60 15.73 12.79
C ALA A 270 -10.10 14.27 12.91
N ALA A 271 -10.30 13.67 14.08
CA ALA A 271 -10.07 12.24 14.28
C ALA A 271 -11.04 11.42 13.43
N ASP A 272 -10.55 10.37 12.79
CA ASP A 272 -11.38 9.35 12.17
C ASP A 272 -11.09 8.04 12.90
N PHE A 273 -12.04 7.56 13.71
CA PHE A 273 -11.90 6.31 14.45
C PHE A 273 -11.65 5.08 13.54
N ARG A 274 -11.92 5.20 12.23
CA ARG A 274 -11.64 4.14 11.23
C ARG A 274 -10.21 4.19 10.69
N THR A 275 -9.44 5.22 11.04
CA THR A 275 -8.07 5.46 10.59
C THR A 275 -7.07 4.86 11.56
N GLY A 276 -6.13 4.07 11.04
CA GLY A 276 -5.03 3.50 11.79
C GLY A 276 -5.24 2.04 12.22
N THR A 277 -4.24 1.49 12.91
CA THR A 277 -4.24 0.11 13.38
C THR A 277 -4.92 0.00 14.76
N ARG A 278 -6.11 -0.61 14.80
CA ARG A 278 -7.02 -0.59 15.97
C ARG A 278 -6.41 -0.94 17.33
N MET A 279 -5.46 -1.87 17.38
CA MET A 279 -4.78 -2.26 18.63
C MET A 279 -3.90 -1.14 19.21
N PHE A 280 -3.45 -0.22 18.36
CA PHE A 280 -2.52 0.86 18.72
C PHE A 280 -3.16 2.25 18.68
N GLN A 281 -4.46 2.36 18.36
CA GLN A 281 -5.15 3.66 18.39
C GLN A 281 -5.28 4.17 19.82
N SER A 282 -5.12 5.48 20.00
CA SER A 282 -5.35 6.15 21.29
C SER A 282 -6.80 5.99 21.78
N ILE A 283 -6.99 6.03 23.09
CA ILE A 283 -8.32 6.02 23.72
C ILE A 283 -9.16 7.20 23.20
N SER A 284 -8.52 8.34 23.00
CA SER A 284 -9.11 9.55 22.42
C SER A 284 -9.71 9.27 21.03
N VAL A 285 -8.93 8.68 20.12
CA VAL A 285 -9.40 8.31 18.77
C VAL A 285 -10.50 7.24 18.83
N LEU A 286 -10.38 6.24 19.70
CA LEU A 286 -11.37 5.16 19.85
C LEU A 286 -12.71 5.64 20.40
N THR A 287 -12.70 6.60 21.33
CA THR A 287 -13.91 7.15 21.95
C THR A 287 -14.61 8.19 21.07
N SER A 288 -13.92 8.74 20.07
CA SER A 288 -14.48 9.72 19.13
C SER A 288 -15.70 9.20 18.34
N PHE A 289 -15.83 7.88 18.16
CA PHE A 289 -17.02 7.27 17.53
C PHE A 289 -18.34 7.55 18.28
N ASN A 290 -18.28 7.63 19.61
CA ASN A 290 -19.46 7.86 20.47
C ASN A 290 -19.69 9.35 20.77
N SER A 291 -18.75 10.21 20.38
CA SER A 291 -18.79 11.64 20.65
C SER A 291 -19.49 12.38 19.52
N LYS A 292 -20.45 13.26 19.85
CA LYS A 292 -21.03 14.20 18.88
C LYS A 292 -20.05 15.30 18.45
N VAL A 293 -18.94 15.44 19.15
CA VAL A 293 -17.86 16.39 18.86
C VAL A 293 -16.71 15.63 18.24
N SER A 294 -16.28 16.05 17.04
CA SER A 294 -15.04 15.54 16.44
C SER A 294 -13.87 15.96 17.32
N MET A 295 -13.25 14.99 17.98
CA MET A 295 -12.02 15.24 18.72
C MET A 295 -10.89 15.42 17.72
N ALA A 296 -10.05 16.44 17.90
CA ALA A 296 -8.88 16.62 17.06
C ALA A 296 -7.82 15.58 17.43
N GLN A 297 -7.33 14.83 16.46
CA GLN A 297 -6.17 13.95 16.63
C GLN A 297 -4.90 14.81 16.56
N ASP A 298 -4.00 14.65 17.52
CA ASP A 298 -2.72 15.34 17.56
C ASP A 298 -1.55 14.39 17.80
N PHE A 299 -0.37 14.95 18.07
CA PHE A 299 0.84 14.17 18.26
C PHE A 299 0.84 13.35 19.56
N TYR A 300 0.03 13.70 20.56
CA TYR A 300 -0.10 12.90 21.79
C TYR A 300 -0.77 11.55 21.50
N ASP A 301 -1.69 11.49 20.54
CA ASP A 301 -2.31 10.23 20.10
C ASP A 301 -1.28 9.27 19.48
N ASP A 302 -0.34 9.80 18.69
CA ASP A 302 0.77 9.02 18.13
C ASP A 302 1.75 8.57 19.23
N VAL A 303 2.01 9.41 20.24
CA VAL A 303 2.83 9.04 21.42
C VAL A 303 2.17 7.93 22.24
N GLU A 304 0.85 7.98 22.45
CA GLU A 304 0.09 6.90 23.09
C GLU A 304 0.19 5.60 22.26
N SER A 305 0.16 5.71 20.94
CA SER A 305 0.34 4.58 20.02
C SER A 305 1.73 3.93 20.19
N PHE A 306 2.80 4.72 20.36
CA PHE A 306 4.15 4.19 20.67
C PHE A 306 4.20 3.45 22.00
N PHE A 307 3.48 3.93 23.01
CA PHE A 307 3.36 3.21 24.29
C PHE A 307 2.71 1.83 24.09
N TYR A 308 1.66 1.75 23.27
CA TYR A 308 1.04 0.46 22.94
C TYR A 308 1.95 -0.46 22.13
N VAL A 309 2.80 0.08 21.24
CA VAL A 309 3.85 -0.71 20.58
C VAL A 309 4.84 -1.27 21.60
N LEU A 310 5.29 -0.47 22.57
CA LEU A 310 6.18 -0.94 23.64
C LEU A 310 5.53 -2.07 24.44
N CYS A 311 4.28 -1.88 24.90
CA CYS A 311 3.55 -2.93 25.61
C CYS A 311 3.43 -4.20 24.77
N TYR A 312 3.09 -4.07 23.49
CA TYR A 312 3.00 -5.21 22.59
C TYR A 312 4.32 -5.99 22.52
N LEU A 313 5.45 -5.31 22.33
CA LEU A 313 6.77 -5.96 22.28
C LEU A 313 7.10 -6.66 23.61
N LEU A 314 6.82 -6.02 24.75
CA LEU A 314 7.10 -6.58 26.08
C LEU A 314 6.25 -7.81 26.42
N PHE A 315 4.97 -7.83 26.05
CA PHE A 315 4.06 -8.92 26.40
C PHE A 315 4.05 -10.05 25.39
N VAL A 316 4.45 -9.81 24.14
CA VAL A 316 4.35 -10.80 23.06
C VAL A 316 5.69 -11.43 22.73
N TYR A 317 6.83 -10.82 23.09
CA TYR A 317 8.16 -11.30 22.74
C TYR A 317 9.10 -11.43 23.95
N GLU A 318 9.91 -12.48 23.93
CA GLU A 318 11.08 -12.64 24.78
C GLU A 318 12.17 -11.62 24.42
N SER A 319 13.13 -11.40 25.33
CA SER A 319 14.23 -10.44 25.14
C SER A 319 15.14 -10.72 23.95
N LYS A 320 15.07 -11.92 23.35
CA LYS A 320 15.80 -12.32 22.13
C LYS A 320 14.95 -12.27 20.86
N GLY A 321 13.77 -11.64 20.90
CA GLY A 321 12.88 -11.51 19.74
C GLY A 321 12.06 -12.74 19.41
N LYS A 322 12.10 -13.76 20.26
CA LYS A 322 11.27 -14.94 20.10
C LYS A 322 9.88 -14.64 20.65
N GLN A 323 8.85 -14.80 19.83
CA GLN A 323 7.48 -14.65 20.29
C GLN A 323 7.17 -15.67 21.40
N TYR A 324 6.56 -15.21 22.50
CA TYR A 324 6.03 -16.11 23.52
C TYR A 324 5.06 -17.09 22.87
N ARG A 325 5.13 -18.35 23.27
CA ARG A 325 4.19 -19.37 22.83
C ARG A 325 2.82 -19.01 23.42
N ILE A 326 1.96 -18.40 22.61
CA ILE A 326 0.55 -18.26 22.97
C ILE A 326 0.00 -19.68 23.01
N LEU A 327 -0.18 -20.24 24.21
CA LEU A 327 -0.90 -21.50 24.37
C LEU A 327 -2.26 -21.30 23.68
N PRO A 328 -2.72 -22.24 22.82
CA PRO A 328 -4.08 -22.15 22.31
C PRO A 328 -5.01 -22.01 23.52
N THR A 329 -5.84 -20.97 23.51
CA THR A 329 -6.88 -20.80 24.53
C THR A 329 -7.68 -22.10 24.64
N PRO A 330 -7.97 -22.57 25.87
CA PRO A 330 -8.72 -23.80 26.09
C PRO A 330 -10.12 -23.79 25.45
#